data_AF-A0AA86N0P2-F1
#
_entry.id   AF-A0AA86N0P2-F1
#
_cell.length_a   1.000
_cell.length_b   1.000
_cell.length_c   1.000
_cell.angle_alpha   90.00
_cell.angle_beta   90.00
_cell.angle_gamma   90.00
#
_symmetry.space_group_name_H-M   'P 1'
#
loop_
_entity.id
_entity.type
_entity.pdbx_description
1 polymer ?
#
loop_
_entity_poly.entity_id
_entity_poly.type
_entity_poly.pdbx_seq_one_letter_code
_entity_poly.pdbx_strand_id
1 'polypeptide(L)'
;MEDKDAKIGLLGDIGIDPRIKRWLKSSAFVYFVKSRIEHLVGMATGKGESNYYRHLWSQDYCYQRMTEGFDRLKDLRAKHSFDVHLIIWPLLVDYKPYAFAPIHERVKREAETRGFKVFDLVETFASLSYRKLQVTAEDNVHPNGLGHRQAAESYVSWVYDRGYYKQH
;
A
#
# COMPACT_ATOMS: atom_id res chain seq x y z
N MET A 1 -8.45 34.31 21.40
CA MET A 1 -9.54 33.76 20.59
C MET A 1 -9.65 32.30 20.97
N GLU A 2 -10.81 31.95 21.54
CA GLU A 2 -11.17 30.60 22.01
C GLU A 2 -10.95 29.55 20.93
N ASP A 3 -10.20 28.51 21.27
CA ASP A 3 -10.24 27.25 20.55
C ASP A 3 -11.25 26.37 21.28
N LYS A 4 -12.42 26.22 20.66
CA LYS A 4 -13.55 25.47 21.21
C LYS A 4 -13.24 23.98 21.16
N ASP A 5 -13.13 23.40 22.36
CA ASP A 5 -13.49 22.03 22.73
C ASP A 5 -13.99 21.13 21.60
N ALA A 6 -13.06 20.37 21.00
CA ALA A 6 -13.40 19.09 20.40
C ALA A 6 -13.32 18.02 21.50
N LYS A 7 -14.40 17.90 22.28
CA LYS A 7 -14.60 16.83 23.26
C LYS A 7 -14.70 15.48 22.54
N ILE A 8 -13.58 14.76 22.46
CA ILE A 8 -13.57 13.34 22.10
C ILE A 8 -13.86 12.55 23.38
N GLY A 9 -15.14 12.38 23.68
CA GLY A 9 -15.63 11.60 24.81
C GLY A 9 -15.52 10.10 24.56
N LEU A 10 -14.32 9.53 24.66
CA LEU A 10 -14.18 8.07 24.75
C LEU A 10 -13.25 7.57 25.86
N LEU A 11 -12.53 8.45 26.55
CA LEU A 11 -11.82 8.14 27.79
C LEU A 11 -11.93 9.39 28.67
N GLY A 12 -12.56 9.25 29.83
CA GLY A 12 -12.77 10.34 30.78
C GLY A 12 -11.47 11.04 31.19
N ASP A 13 -11.63 12.20 31.83
CA ASP A 13 -10.62 13.18 32.25
C ASP A 13 -9.40 12.60 33.00
N ILE A 14 -8.55 11.85 32.28
CA ILE A 14 -7.22 11.49 32.73
C ILE A 14 -6.28 12.46 32.04
N GLY A 15 -5.79 13.44 32.80
CA GLY A 15 -4.78 14.39 32.35
C GLY A 15 -3.48 13.66 31.99
N ILE A 16 -3.35 13.21 30.73
CA ILE A 16 -2.13 12.60 30.25
C ILE A 16 -1.10 13.72 29.97
N ASP A 17 0.04 13.62 30.64
CA ASP A 17 1.18 14.54 30.49
C ASP A 17 1.52 14.76 28.99
N PRO A 18 1.68 16.02 28.52
CA PRO A 18 2.03 16.37 27.15
C PRO A 18 3.29 15.66 26.60
N ARG A 19 4.25 15.31 27.47
CA ARG A 19 5.48 14.59 27.12
C ARG A 19 5.21 13.11 26.84
N ILE A 20 4.33 12.49 27.63
CA ILE A 20 3.85 11.11 27.39
C ILE A 20 3.02 11.06 26.12
N LYS A 21 2.19 12.08 25.87
CA LYS A 21 1.41 12.22 24.63
C LYS A 21 2.30 12.30 23.38
N ARG A 22 3.45 12.96 23.48
CA ARG A 22 4.46 13.07 22.41
C ARG A 22 5.24 11.75 22.21
N TRP A 23 5.52 11.03 23.29
CA TRP A 23 6.17 9.71 23.24
C TRP A 23 5.24 8.63 22.67
N LEU A 24 3.97 8.59 23.09
CA LEU A 24 2.96 7.69 22.53
C LEU A 24 2.76 7.92 21.02
N LYS A 25 2.73 9.18 20.58
CA LYS A 25 2.65 9.53 19.15
C LYS A 25 3.89 9.18 18.31
N SER A 26 5.02 8.89 18.94
CA SER A 26 6.29 8.59 18.24
C SER A 26 6.70 7.11 18.34
N SER A 27 5.89 6.27 18.97
CA SER A 27 6.17 4.84 19.07
C SER A 27 5.47 4.06 17.96
N ALA A 28 6.24 3.30 17.18
CA ALA A 28 5.73 2.36 16.18
C ALA A 28 4.75 1.33 16.80
N PHE A 29 4.90 1.05 18.09
CA PHE A 29 4.01 0.19 18.87
C PHE A 29 2.60 0.76 19.00
N VAL A 30 2.44 2.07 19.27
CA VAL A 30 1.10 2.68 19.35
C VAL A 30 0.42 2.70 17.98
N TYR A 31 1.17 2.93 16.90
CA TYR A 31 0.63 2.79 15.54
C TYR A 31 0.21 1.35 15.22
N PHE A 32 1.01 0.37 15.64
CA PHE A 32 0.69 -1.06 15.49
C PHE A 32 -0.54 -1.47 16.30
N VAL A 33 -0.66 -1.03 17.56
CA VAL A 33 -1.83 -1.33 18.40
C VAL A 33 -3.07 -0.63 17.85
N LYS A 34 -2.94 0.64 17.43
CA LYS A 34 -4.03 1.40 16.82
C LYS A 34 -4.49 0.73 15.52
N SER A 35 -3.57 0.34 14.63
CA SER A 35 -3.92 -0.31 13.36
C SER A 35 -4.60 -1.66 13.60
N ARG A 36 -4.19 -2.42 14.62
CA ARG A 36 -4.85 -3.67 15.00
C ARG A 36 -6.25 -3.45 15.57
N ILE A 37 -6.49 -2.40 16.35
CA ILE A 37 -7.83 -2.06 16.85
C ILE A 37 -8.73 -1.56 15.71
N GLU A 38 -8.24 -0.67 14.84
CA GLU A 38 -8.98 -0.19 13.67
C GLU A 38 -9.35 -1.35 12.74
N HIS A 39 -8.44 -2.31 12.57
CA HIS A 39 -8.66 -3.54 11.82
C HIS A 39 -9.75 -4.43 12.47
N LEU A 40 -9.71 -4.65 13.79
CA LEU A 40 -10.72 -5.43 14.52
C LEU A 40 -12.12 -4.77 14.47
N VAL A 41 -12.18 -3.44 14.53
CA VAL A 41 -13.43 -2.68 14.37
C VAL A 41 -13.95 -2.76 12.92
N GLY A 42 -13.04 -2.74 11.93
CA GLY A 42 -13.38 -2.99 10.52
C GLY A 42 -14.01 -4.37 10.30
N MET A 43 -13.47 -5.40 10.94
CA MET A 43 -14.01 -6.76 10.90
C MET A 43 -15.39 -6.87 11.56
N ALA A 44 -15.60 -6.23 12.72
CA ALA A 44 -16.87 -6.31 13.45
C ALA A 44 -18.03 -5.58 12.77
N THR A 45 -17.75 -4.63 11.88
CA THR A 45 -18.77 -3.79 11.21
C THR A 45 -19.18 -4.30 9.82
N GLY A 46 -18.63 -5.42 9.33
CA GLY A 46 -19.01 -6.01 8.04
C GLY A 46 -18.64 -5.15 6.81
N LYS A 47 -17.89 -4.06 7.00
CA LYS A 47 -17.34 -3.24 5.92
C LYS A 47 -16.06 -3.89 5.41
N GLY A 48 -16.20 -4.96 4.64
CA GLY A 48 -15.08 -5.70 4.08
C GLY A 48 -14.08 -4.78 3.37
N GLU A 49 -12.78 -5.03 3.59
CA GLU A 49 -11.65 -4.22 3.08
C GLU A 49 -11.73 -3.94 1.57
N SER A 50 -12.42 -4.80 0.81
CA SER A 50 -12.63 -4.57 -0.62
C SER A 50 -13.40 -3.30 -0.95
N ASN A 51 -14.35 -2.89 -0.11
CA ASN A 51 -15.09 -1.64 -0.33
C ASN A 51 -14.25 -0.42 0.01
N TYR A 52 -13.33 -0.53 0.97
CA TYR A 52 -12.46 0.57 1.37
C TYR A 52 -11.55 1.00 0.21
N TYR A 53 -10.79 0.07 -0.38
CA TYR A 53 -9.87 0.42 -1.47
C TYR A 53 -10.60 0.85 -2.75
N ARG A 54 -11.74 0.23 -3.07
CA ARG A 54 -12.58 0.69 -4.19
C ARG A 54 -13.08 2.12 -3.98
N HIS A 55 -13.56 2.42 -2.77
CA HIS A 55 -14.01 3.78 -2.42
C HIS A 55 -12.87 4.78 -2.46
N LEU A 56 -11.69 4.41 -1.96
CA LEU A 56 -10.50 5.28 -2.00
C LEU A 56 -10.11 5.60 -3.44
N TRP A 57 -10.03 4.59 -4.31
CA TRP A 57 -9.66 4.77 -5.71
C TRP A 57 -10.77 5.32 -6.60
N SER A 58 -12.00 5.44 -6.10
CA SER A 58 -13.07 6.19 -6.76
C SER A 58 -12.98 7.69 -6.49
N GLN A 59 -12.14 8.15 -5.56
CA GLN A 59 -11.97 9.58 -5.29
C GLN A 59 -10.97 10.20 -6.26
N ASP A 60 -11.37 11.26 -6.95
CA ASP A 60 -10.52 11.96 -7.92
C ASP A 60 -9.23 12.50 -7.28
N TYR A 61 -9.28 12.96 -6.03
CA TYR A 61 -8.10 13.49 -5.35
C TYR A 61 -7.02 12.43 -5.14
N CYS A 62 -7.39 11.15 -4.92
CA CYS A 62 -6.42 10.07 -4.79
C CYS A 62 -5.67 9.86 -6.11
N TYR A 63 -6.43 9.89 -7.20
CA TYR A 63 -5.86 9.78 -8.54
C TYR A 63 -4.95 10.96 -8.88
N GLN A 64 -5.41 12.20 -8.64
CA GLN A 64 -4.63 13.42 -8.87
C GLN A 64 -3.30 13.40 -8.11
N ARG A 65 -3.34 13.06 -6.82
CA ARG A 65 -2.11 12.98 -6.00
C ARG A 65 -1.13 11.94 -6.50
N MET A 66 -1.61 10.79 -6.98
CA MET A 66 -0.75 9.79 -7.59
C MET A 66 -0.09 10.33 -8.87
N THR A 67 -0.87 10.90 -9.79
CA THR A 67 -0.35 11.42 -11.06
C THR A 67 0.63 12.57 -10.84
N GLU A 68 0.36 13.47 -9.90
CA GLU A 68 1.29 14.55 -9.51
C GLU A 68 2.61 13.99 -8.96
N GLY A 69 2.55 12.94 -8.14
CA GLY A 69 3.73 12.24 -7.64
C GLY A 69 4.55 11.63 -8.77
N PHE A 70 3.89 10.99 -9.73
CA PHE A 70 4.56 10.42 -10.90
C PHE A 70 5.17 11.50 -11.79
N ASP A 71 4.50 12.64 -11.98
CA ASP A 71 5.08 13.76 -12.74
C ASP A 71 6.35 14.31 -12.08
N ARG A 72 6.35 14.45 -10.75
CA ARG A 72 7.57 14.83 -10.01
C ARG A 72 8.70 13.82 -10.18
N LEU A 73 8.39 12.52 -10.13
CA LEU A 73 9.39 11.48 -10.35
C LEU A 73 9.94 11.48 -11.78
N LYS A 74 9.09 11.74 -12.79
CA LYS A 74 9.50 11.91 -14.18
C LYS A 74 10.48 13.07 -14.33
N ASP A 75 10.19 14.21 -13.71
CA ASP A 75 11.04 15.40 -13.78
C ASP A 75 12.40 15.16 -13.07
N LEU A 76 12.37 14.50 -11.90
CA LEU A 76 13.59 14.11 -11.20
C LEU A 76 14.43 13.11 -11.99
N ARG A 77 13.79 12.12 -12.64
CA ARG A 77 14.46 11.18 -13.54
C ARG A 77 15.16 11.91 -14.68
N ALA A 78 14.49 12.87 -15.32
CA ALA A 78 15.09 13.65 -16.40
C ALA A 78 16.30 14.48 -15.91
N LYS A 79 16.21 15.01 -14.70
CA LYS A 79 17.27 15.84 -14.09
C LYS A 79 18.48 15.04 -13.60
N HIS A 80 18.27 13.83 -13.10
CA HIS A 80 19.29 13.06 -12.39
C HIS A 80 19.67 11.73 -13.06
N SER A 81 19.10 11.44 -14.24
CA SER A 81 19.45 10.29 -15.09
C SER A 81 19.36 8.92 -14.37
N PHE A 82 18.26 8.69 -13.65
CA PHE A 82 17.94 7.38 -13.08
C PHE A 82 16.69 6.77 -13.71
N ASP A 83 16.57 5.45 -13.67
CA ASP A 83 15.35 4.77 -14.08
C ASP A 83 14.36 4.62 -12.92
N VAL A 84 13.07 4.71 -13.23
CA VAL A 84 11.99 4.47 -12.27
C VAL A 84 11.34 3.14 -12.60
N HIS A 85 11.36 2.23 -11.62
CA HIS A 85 10.66 0.96 -11.65
C HIS A 85 9.50 1.04 -10.65
N LEU A 86 8.27 0.86 -11.14
CA LEU A 86 7.08 0.81 -10.29
C LEU A 86 6.65 -0.64 -10.11
N ILE A 87 6.60 -1.10 -8.86
CA ILE A 87 6.12 -2.44 -8.51
C ILE A 87 4.72 -2.30 -7.89
N ILE A 88 3.72 -2.94 -8.51
CA ILE A 88 2.35 -2.92 -8.02
C ILE A 88 2.09 -4.20 -7.22
N TRP A 89 1.77 -4.03 -5.93
CA TRP A 89 1.47 -5.13 -5.02
C TRP A 89 -0.03 -5.40 -4.99
N PRO A 90 -0.48 -6.66 -5.17
CA PRO A 90 -1.88 -6.99 -5.01
C PRO A 90 -2.26 -7.09 -3.54
N LEU A 91 -3.55 -6.86 -3.25
CA LEU A 91 -4.12 -7.30 -1.98
C LEU A 91 -4.12 -8.83 -1.92
N LEU A 92 -3.85 -9.39 -0.74
CA LEU A 92 -3.81 -10.82 -0.47
C LEU A 92 -5.23 -11.36 -0.30
N VAL A 93 -5.97 -11.34 -1.39
CA VAL A 93 -7.34 -11.87 -1.51
C VAL A 93 -7.40 -12.88 -2.63
N ASP A 94 -8.59 -13.39 -2.95
CA ASP A 94 -8.75 -14.25 -4.11
C ASP A 94 -8.30 -13.55 -5.41
N TYR A 95 -7.44 -14.23 -6.16
CA TYR A 95 -6.88 -13.74 -7.42
C TYR A 95 -7.70 -14.18 -8.64
N LYS A 96 -8.72 -15.04 -8.48
CA LYS A 96 -9.48 -15.64 -9.60
C LYS A 96 -11.00 -15.53 -9.39
N PRO A 97 -11.65 -14.39 -9.74
CA PRO A 97 -11.08 -13.20 -10.39
C PRO A 97 -10.53 -12.16 -9.40
N TYR A 98 -9.42 -11.50 -9.76
CA TYR A 98 -8.85 -10.44 -8.93
C TYR A 98 -9.65 -9.14 -9.00
N ALA A 99 -10.28 -8.79 -7.88
CA ALA A 99 -11.25 -7.72 -7.75
C ALA A 99 -10.73 -6.29 -8.00
N PHE A 100 -9.41 -6.09 -8.06
CA PHE A 100 -8.75 -4.77 -8.19
C PHE A 100 -7.92 -4.63 -9.46
N ALA A 101 -8.04 -5.56 -10.40
CA ALA A 101 -7.37 -5.48 -11.71
C ALA A 101 -7.61 -4.13 -12.43
N PRO A 102 -8.82 -3.53 -12.44
CA PRO A 102 -9.02 -2.23 -13.09
C PRO A 102 -8.22 -1.08 -12.46
N ILE A 103 -7.96 -1.13 -11.15
CA ILE A 103 -7.14 -0.13 -10.45
C ILE A 103 -5.66 -0.32 -10.84
N HIS A 104 -5.17 -1.57 -10.83
CA HIS A 104 -3.82 -1.91 -11.25
C HIS A 104 -3.55 -1.41 -12.68
N GLU A 105 -4.43 -1.70 -13.63
CA GLU A 105 -4.30 -1.25 -15.02
C GLU A 105 -4.31 0.28 -15.17
N ARG A 106 -5.10 0.98 -14.36
CA ARG A 106 -5.09 2.46 -14.33
C ARG A 106 -3.74 2.99 -13.85
N VAL A 107 -3.22 2.46 -12.75
CA VAL A 107 -1.92 2.86 -12.17
C VAL A 107 -0.78 2.56 -13.15
N LYS A 108 -0.78 1.35 -13.71
CA LYS A 108 0.22 0.88 -14.69
C LYS A 108 0.28 1.80 -15.90
N ARG A 109 -0.86 2.09 -16.53
CA ARG A 109 -0.94 3.00 -17.68
C ARG A 109 -0.38 4.38 -17.36
N GLU A 110 -0.73 4.97 -16.21
CA GLU A 110 -0.23 6.30 -15.83
C GLU A 110 1.27 6.33 -15.56
N ALA A 111 1.85 5.24 -15.09
CA ALA A 111 3.29 5.11 -14.90
C ALA A 111 4.02 4.90 -16.25
N GLU A 112 3.49 4.05 -17.12
CA GLU A 112 4.05 3.75 -18.44
C GLU A 112 4.03 4.97 -19.36
N THR A 113 2.99 5.81 -19.33
CA THR A 113 2.95 7.07 -20.11
C THR A 113 4.04 8.06 -19.72
N ARG A 114 4.62 7.91 -18.52
CA ARG A 114 5.74 8.71 -18.00
C ARG A 114 7.09 8.00 -18.16
N GLY A 115 7.09 6.90 -18.91
CA GLY A 115 8.27 6.11 -19.23
C GLY A 115 8.80 5.28 -18.06
N PHE A 116 7.99 5.01 -17.03
CA PHE A 116 8.39 4.11 -15.95
C PHE A 116 8.30 2.66 -16.43
N LYS A 117 9.16 1.80 -15.89
CA LYS A 117 9.06 0.36 -16.10
C LYS A 117 8.14 -0.20 -15.02
N VAL A 118 7.07 -0.89 -15.40
CA VAL A 118 6.04 -1.36 -14.44
C VAL A 118 6.05 -2.88 -14.32
N PHE A 119 6.09 -3.36 -13.08
CA PHE A 119 5.96 -4.78 -12.75
C PHE A 119 4.76 -5.00 -11.82
N ASP A 120 3.76 -5.73 -12.30
CA ASP A 120 2.57 -6.07 -11.52
C ASP A 120 2.70 -7.49 -10.93
N LEU A 121 2.59 -7.59 -9.61
CA LEU A 121 2.76 -8.86 -8.88
C LEU A 121 1.51 -9.75 -8.89
N VAL A 122 0.38 -9.32 -9.46
CA VAL A 122 -0.86 -10.13 -9.48
C VAL A 122 -0.61 -11.52 -10.07
N GLU A 123 0.03 -11.62 -11.24
CA GLU A 123 0.29 -12.92 -11.89
C GLU A 123 1.25 -13.78 -11.07
N THR A 124 2.27 -13.16 -10.47
CA THR A 124 3.23 -13.85 -9.59
C THR A 124 2.49 -14.48 -8.41
N PHE A 125 1.62 -13.71 -7.75
CA PHE A 125 0.93 -14.15 -6.55
C PHE A 125 -0.23 -15.11 -6.87
N ALA A 126 -0.85 -14.98 -8.04
CA ALA A 126 -1.94 -15.86 -8.50
C ALA A 126 -1.52 -17.32 -8.72
N SER A 127 -0.22 -17.62 -8.75
CA SER A 127 0.32 -18.98 -8.76
C SER A 127 0.22 -19.67 -7.40
N LEU A 128 0.01 -18.90 -6.33
CA LEU A 128 -0.07 -19.36 -4.95
C LEU A 128 -1.45 -19.01 -4.35
N SER A 129 -1.84 -19.74 -3.31
CA SER A 129 -2.99 -19.32 -2.50
C SER A 129 -2.60 -18.08 -1.71
N TYR A 130 -3.40 -17.01 -1.79
CA TYR A 130 -3.17 -15.79 -1.03
C TYR A 130 -2.98 -16.07 0.48
N ARG A 131 -3.69 -17.06 1.04
CA ARG A 131 -3.57 -17.45 2.45
C ARG A 131 -2.17 -17.91 2.85
N LYS A 132 -1.42 -18.50 1.91
CA LYS A 132 -0.02 -18.90 2.15
C LYS A 132 0.93 -17.70 2.18
N LEU A 133 0.48 -16.56 1.66
CA LEU A 133 1.27 -15.34 1.56
C LEU A 133 1.00 -14.39 2.72
N GLN A 134 -0.02 -14.61 3.55
CA GLN A 134 -0.38 -13.72 4.65
C GLN A 134 0.48 -13.95 5.91
N VAL A 135 0.66 -12.90 6.71
CA VAL A 135 1.23 -13.00 8.06
C VAL A 135 0.21 -13.61 9.03
N THR A 136 -1.04 -13.13 8.99
CA THR A 136 -2.19 -13.71 9.70
C THR A 136 -3.39 -13.77 8.75
N ALA A 137 -4.40 -14.60 9.04
CA ALA A 137 -5.55 -14.78 8.15
C ALA A 137 -6.36 -13.49 7.89
N GLU A 138 -6.21 -12.52 8.78
CA GLU A 138 -6.87 -11.22 8.73
C GLU A 138 -6.04 -10.17 7.96
N ASP A 139 -4.73 -10.35 7.81
CA ASP A 139 -3.85 -9.38 7.16
C ASP A 139 -3.86 -9.59 5.64
N ASN A 140 -4.75 -8.90 4.94
CA ASN A 140 -4.84 -8.98 3.47
C ASN A 140 -3.91 -8.00 2.74
N VAL A 141 -3.01 -7.32 3.45
CA VAL A 141 -2.16 -6.27 2.86
C VAL A 141 -0.68 -6.63 2.92
N HIS A 142 -0.23 -7.22 4.03
CA HIS A 142 1.20 -7.47 4.24
C HIS A 142 1.57 -8.93 3.95
N PRO A 143 2.43 -9.17 2.94
CA PRO A 143 2.94 -10.50 2.68
C PRO A 143 3.89 -10.95 3.80
N ASN A 144 3.90 -12.25 4.06
CA ASN A 144 4.88 -12.90 4.91
C ASN A 144 6.22 -13.07 4.17
N GLY A 145 7.18 -13.74 4.80
CA GLY A 145 8.50 -14.00 4.21
C GLY A 145 8.45 -14.74 2.86
N LEU A 146 7.47 -15.62 2.65
CA LEU A 146 7.28 -16.29 1.35
C LEU A 146 6.80 -15.29 0.29
N GLY A 147 5.81 -14.44 0.60
CA GLY A 147 5.32 -13.44 -0.35
C GLY A 147 6.38 -12.40 -0.73
N HIS A 148 7.17 -11.93 0.24
CA HIS A 148 8.31 -11.06 -0.04
C HIS A 148 9.38 -11.73 -0.90
N ARG A 149 9.71 -13.00 -0.63
CA ARG A 149 10.66 -13.77 -1.44
C ARG A 149 10.18 -13.89 -2.89
N GLN A 150 8.93 -14.30 -3.10
CA GLN A 150 8.35 -14.43 -4.44
C GLN A 150 8.37 -13.11 -5.20
N ALA A 151 7.96 -12.01 -4.56
CA ALA A 151 8.01 -10.69 -5.19
C ALA A 151 9.43 -10.29 -5.62
N ALA A 152 10.43 -10.52 -4.77
CA ALA A 152 11.82 -10.19 -5.06
C ALA A 152 12.38 -11.06 -6.19
N GLU A 153 12.22 -12.38 -6.11
CA GLU A 153 12.72 -13.33 -7.11
C GLU A 153 12.09 -13.08 -8.48
N SER A 154 10.78 -12.87 -8.54
CA SER A 154 10.07 -12.60 -9.79
C SER A 154 10.44 -11.23 -10.38
N TYR A 155 10.63 -10.21 -9.54
CA TYR A 155 11.12 -8.91 -10.00
C TYR A 155 12.54 -9.01 -10.58
N VAL A 156 13.43 -9.75 -9.91
CA VAL A 156 14.80 -9.99 -10.39
C VAL A 156 14.79 -10.70 -11.75
N SER A 157 14.01 -11.77 -11.91
CA SER A 157 13.84 -12.44 -13.21
C SER A 157 13.33 -11.44 -14.26
N TRP A 158 12.27 -10.69 -13.93
CA TRP A 158 11.64 -9.74 -14.83
C TRP A 158 12.58 -8.65 -15.35
N VAL A 159 13.49 -8.12 -14.49
CA VAL A 159 14.47 -7.12 -14.93
C VAL A 159 15.57 -7.71 -15.81
N TYR A 160 16.01 -8.95 -15.56
CA TYR A 160 17.02 -9.62 -16.37
C TYR A 160 16.46 -10.04 -17.73
N ASP A 161 15.26 -10.60 -17.78
CA ASP A 161 14.60 -11.05 -19.01
C ASP A 161 14.36 -9.89 -20.00
N ARG A 162 14.22 -8.67 -19.47
CA ARG A 162 14.04 -7.43 -20.27
C ARG A 162 15.34 -6.71 -20.59
N GLY A 163 16.49 -7.25 -20.17
CA GLY A 163 17.80 -6.65 -20.40
C GLY A 163 18.00 -5.30 -19.71
N TYR A 164 17.25 -5.02 -18.63
CA TYR A 164 17.40 -3.77 -17.88
C TYR A 164 18.71 -3.70 -17.09
N TYR A 165 19.32 -4.85 -16.81
CA TYR A 165 20.67 -4.97 -16.27
C TYR A 165 21.46 -5.98 -17.09
N LYS A 166 22.74 -5.67 -17.34
CA LYS A 166 23.67 -6.64 -17.93
C LYS A 166 24.12 -7.61 -16.84
N GLN A 167 24.18 -8.91 -17.17
CA GLN A 167 24.91 -9.86 -16.34
C GLN A 167 26.39 -9.49 -16.39
N HIS A 168 26.99 -9.25 -15.22
CA HIS A 168 28.42 -9.05 -15.07
C HIS A 168 29.11 -10.40 -14.86
#